data_AF-A0A9J9BBI1-F1
#
_entry.id   AF-A0A9J9BBI1-F1
#
_cell.length_a   1.000
_cell.length_b   1.000
_cell.length_c   1.000
_cell.angle_alpha   90.00
_cell.angle_beta   90.00
_cell.angle_gamma   90.00
#
_symmetry.space_group_name_H-M   'P 1'
#
loop_
_entity.id
_entity.type
_entity.pdbx_description
1 polymer ?
#
loop_
_entity_poly.entity_id
_entity_poly.type
_entity_poly.pdbx_seq_one_letter_code
_entity_poly.pdbx_strand_id
1 'polypeptide(L)'
;MQIQQSKTTLFDYLNNASDADAALQGVVDAQKNNISAGLSDVQSNLANGNIDDALARLKSGENGINLQTLDNMLSFNMRGVTEDLTDTAKSLGLTFDVKLTQEEGAWVVSSEHDPEHKGLAQLQQYLDRNPRLQSKLDDLNSLSEFYELGQSQEYAKQLQEADVHEDDVVTYLTQSRDYLFSLDSFYLSDAGLSIASRGESDGLFEQVKKTLGLSEEED
;
A
#
# COMPACT_ATOMS: atom_id res chain seq x y z
N MET A 1 -4.79 39.82 -12.77
CA MET A 1 -5.20 38.75 -11.83
C MET A 1 -6.39 38.04 -12.42
N GLN A 2 -6.25 36.74 -12.73
CA GLN A 2 -7.19 35.69 -12.29
C GLN A 2 -6.59 34.33 -12.67
N ILE A 3 -6.20 33.59 -11.64
CA ILE A 3 -6.02 32.13 -11.65
C ILE A 3 -7.37 31.56 -11.20
N GLN A 4 -7.84 30.51 -11.87
CA GLN A 4 -8.77 29.49 -11.35
C GLN A 4 -8.63 28.29 -12.31
N GLN A 5 -7.72 27.34 -12.08
CA GLN A 5 -7.86 26.13 -11.24
C GLN A 5 -9.27 25.52 -11.18
N SER A 6 -9.46 24.42 -11.90
CA SER A 6 -9.89 23.12 -11.35
C SER A 6 -9.54 22.02 -12.36
N LYS A 7 -8.44 21.29 -12.13
CA LYS A 7 -8.24 20.00 -12.80
C LYS A 7 -9.02 19.00 -11.96
N THR A 8 -10.14 18.56 -12.49
CA THR A 8 -11.01 17.54 -11.90
C THR A 8 -10.18 16.29 -11.60
N THR A 9 -10.15 15.91 -10.33
CA THR A 9 -9.46 14.71 -9.84
C THR A 9 -10.38 13.49 -9.94
N LEU A 10 -9.84 12.28 -9.88
CA LEU A 10 -10.68 11.06 -9.79
C LEU A 10 -11.60 11.10 -8.55
N PHE A 11 -11.21 11.83 -7.49
CA PHE A 11 -12.03 12.08 -6.31
C PHE A 11 -13.23 13.00 -6.58
N ASP A 12 -13.11 13.93 -7.53
CA ASP A 12 -14.25 14.77 -7.96
C ASP A 12 -15.26 13.97 -8.83
N TYR A 13 -14.78 12.92 -9.51
CA TYR A 13 -15.57 12.02 -10.36
C TYR A 13 -16.50 11.09 -9.55
N LEU A 14 -16.04 10.66 -8.37
CA LEU A 14 -16.82 9.81 -7.44
C LEU A 14 -17.94 10.57 -6.72
N ASN A 15 -17.93 11.90 -6.76
CA ASN A 15 -18.89 12.76 -6.05
C ASN A 15 -20.06 13.25 -6.93
N ASN A 16 -20.07 12.96 -8.25
CA ASN A 16 -21.11 13.44 -9.17
C ASN A 16 -21.56 12.35 -10.18
N ALA A 17 -22.72 11.76 -9.92
CA ALA A 17 -23.27 10.63 -10.67
C ALA A 17 -23.79 10.95 -12.09
N SER A 18 -23.81 12.22 -12.53
CA SER A 18 -24.44 12.60 -13.80
C SER A 18 -23.53 12.61 -15.04
N ASP A 19 -22.20 12.59 -14.87
CA ASP A 19 -21.22 12.72 -15.97
C ASP A 19 -20.47 11.40 -16.29
N ALA A 20 -20.87 10.29 -15.68
CA ALA A 20 -20.13 9.02 -15.69
C ALA A 20 -20.15 8.29 -17.04
N ASP A 21 -21.29 8.26 -17.75
CA ASP A 21 -21.47 7.34 -18.89
C ASP A 21 -20.68 7.73 -20.16
N ALA A 22 -20.58 9.01 -20.49
CA ALA A 22 -19.88 9.44 -21.72
C ALA A 22 -18.35 9.36 -21.60
N ALA A 23 -17.82 9.46 -20.37
CA ALA A 23 -16.38 9.37 -20.10
C ALA A 23 -15.90 7.91 -20.05
N LEU A 24 -16.75 6.98 -19.61
CA LEU A 24 -16.46 5.53 -19.58
C LEU A 24 -16.17 4.97 -20.98
N GLN A 25 -16.90 5.40 -22.00
CA GLN A 25 -16.67 4.96 -23.38
C GLN A 25 -15.30 5.40 -23.93
N GLY A 26 -14.84 6.61 -23.58
CA GLY A 26 -13.55 7.15 -24.02
C GLY A 26 -12.34 6.48 -23.37
N VAL A 27 -12.49 6.00 -22.12
CA VAL A 27 -11.45 5.26 -21.39
C VAL A 27 -11.28 3.84 -21.95
N VAL A 28 -12.39 3.19 -22.32
CA VAL A 28 -12.39 1.85 -22.95
C VAL A 28 -11.71 1.87 -24.32
N ASP A 29 -11.92 2.93 -25.12
CA ASP A 29 -11.27 3.07 -26.44
C ASP A 29 -9.77 3.43 -26.33
N ALA A 30 -9.35 4.13 -25.27
CA ALA A 30 -7.94 4.43 -25.01
C ALA A 30 -7.14 3.22 -24.49
N GLN A 31 -7.79 2.25 -23.84
CA GLN A 31 -7.17 1.05 -23.27
C GLN A 31 -6.58 0.10 -24.33
N LYS A 32 -7.11 0.05 -25.55
CA LYS A 32 -6.70 -0.94 -26.57
C LYS A 32 -5.35 -0.66 -27.25
N ASN A 33 -4.83 0.56 -27.17
CA ASN A 33 -3.68 0.98 -28.00
C ASN A 33 -2.35 1.23 -27.25
N ASN A 34 -2.29 1.13 -25.91
CA ASN A 34 -1.13 1.62 -25.13
C ASN A 34 -0.33 0.58 -24.32
N ILE A 35 -0.67 -0.71 -24.40
CA ILE A 35 -0.05 -1.75 -23.56
C ILE A 35 1.41 -2.02 -23.95
N SER A 36 1.76 -1.95 -25.24
CA SER A 36 3.09 -2.29 -25.74
C SER A 36 4.12 -1.15 -25.65
N ALA A 37 3.67 0.11 -25.66
CA ALA A 37 4.56 1.27 -25.50
C ALA A 37 4.95 1.51 -24.03
N GLY A 38 4.04 1.22 -23.08
CA GLY A 38 4.31 1.36 -21.65
C GLY A 38 5.38 0.41 -21.10
N LEU A 39 5.63 -0.73 -21.76
CA LEU A 39 6.56 -1.74 -21.28
C LEU A 39 8.05 -1.30 -21.34
N SER A 40 8.42 -0.45 -22.30
CA SER A 40 9.81 0.01 -22.48
C SER A 40 10.19 1.16 -21.52
N ASP A 41 9.23 2.02 -21.16
CA ASP A 41 9.43 3.10 -20.18
C ASP A 41 9.46 2.56 -18.74
N VAL A 42 8.75 1.46 -18.47
CA VAL A 42 8.77 0.76 -17.18
C VAL A 42 10.15 0.14 -16.90
N GLN A 43 10.80 -0.48 -17.90
CA GLN A 43 12.18 -1.00 -17.76
C GLN A 43 13.23 0.06 -17.48
N SER A 44 13.06 1.29 -17.98
CA SER A 44 13.97 2.41 -17.73
C SER A 44 13.84 2.95 -16.29
N ASN A 45 12.62 3.00 -15.76
CA ASN A 45 12.33 3.48 -14.41
C ASN A 45 12.65 2.43 -13.31
N LEU A 46 12.56 1.14 -13.64
CA LEU A 46 12.96 0.01 -12.78
C LEU A 46 14.43 0.07 -12.35
N ALA A 47 15.31 0.74 -13.11
CA ALA A 47 16.72 0.86 -12.79
C ALA A 47 17.04 2.00 -11.80
N ASN A 48 16.12 2.97 -11.60
CA ASN A 48 16.43 4.23 -10.92
C ASN A 48 15.74 4.43 -9.56
N GLY A 49 14.82 3.57 -9.13
CA GLY A 49 14.32 3.59 -7.74
C GLY A 49 13.46 4.79 -7.34
N ASN A 50 12.84 5.50 -8.28
CA ASN A 50 11.98 6.66 -7.99
C ASN A 50 10.60 6.21 -7.45
N ILE A 51 10.52 5.97 -6.14
CA ILE A 51 9.27 5.68 -5.43
C ILE A 51 8.31 6.88 -5.51
N ASP A 52 8.85 8.11 -5.39
CA ASP A 52 8.07 9.35 -5.46
C ASP A 52 7.25 9.47 -6.75
N ASP A 53 7.87 9.19 -7.90
CA ASP A 53 7.20 9.24 -9.20
C ASP A 53 6.14 8.13 -9.32
N ALA A 54 6.41 6.95 -8.77
CA ALA A 54 5.44 5.86 -8.76
C ALA A 54 4.22 6.18 -7.88
N LEU A 55 4.44 6.71 -6.68
CA LEU A 55 3.39 7.14 -5.77
C LEU A 55 2.59 8.30 -6.36
N ALA A 56 3.23 9.25 -7.05
CA ALA A 56 2.54 10.35 -7.72
C ALA A 56 1.62 9.86 -8.85
N ARG A 57 2.07 8.86 -9.63
CA ARG A 57 1.29 8.26 -10.72
C ARG A 57 0.13 7.39 -10.22
N LEU A 58 0.33 6.68 -9.10
CA LEU A 58 -0.75 5.99 -8.40
C LEU A 58 -1.81 6.97 -7.88
N LYS A 59 -1.37 8.04 -7.22
CA LYS A 59 -2.26 9.09 -6.69
C LYS A 59 -3.01 9.85 -7.78
N SER A 60 -2.47 9.94 -9.00
CA SER A 60 -3.12 10.59 -10.13
C SER A 60 -4.04 9.67 -10.95
N GLY A 61 -4.07 8.36 -10.64
CA GLY A 61 -4.88 7.38 -11.38
C GLY A 61 -4.33 7.07 -12.78
N GLU A 62 -3.05 7.33 -13.04
CA GLU A 62 -2.44 7.06 -14.33
C GLU A 62 -2.22 5.53 -14.48
N ASN A 63 -2.87 4.93 -15.50
CA ASN A 63 -2.93 3.48 -15.82
C ASN A 63 -1.57 2.85 -16.22
N GLY A 64 -0.52 3.00 -15.40
CA GLY A 64 0.85 2.62 -15.78
C GLY A 64 1.56 1.64 -14.85
N ILE A 65 1.08 1.41 -13.62
CA ILE A 65 1.81 0.59 -12.64
C ILE A 65 0.96 -0.64 -12.30
N ASN A 66 1.37 -1.80 -12.81
CA ASN A 66 0.74 -3.07 -12.45
C ASN A 66 1.18 -3.53 -11.05
N LEU A 67 0.36 -4.35 -10.40
CA LEU A 67 0.62 -4.87 -9.05
C LEU A 67 1.98 -5.55 -8.91
N GLN A 68 2.44 -6.25 -9.95
CA GLN A 68 3.76 -6.88 -9.95
C GLN A 68 4.90 -5.86 -9.87
N THR A 69 4.74 -4.69 -10.47
CA THR A 69 5.73 -3.61 -10.38
C THR A 69 5.76 -3.02 -8.97
N LEU A 70 4.60 -2.80 -8.35
CA LEU A 70 4.53 -2.36 -6.95
C LEU A 70 5.16 -3.39 -6.01
N ASP A 71 4.86 -4.66 -6.21
CA ASP A 71 5.44 -5.76 -5.44
C ASP A 71 6.97 -5.80 -5.54
N ASN A 72 7.49 -5.67 -6.75
CA ASN A 72 8.94 -5.62 -6.99
C ASN A 72 9.59 -4.39 -6.35
N MET A 73 8.94 -3.23 -6.44
CA MET A 73 9.42 -1.99 -5.82
C MET A 73 9.43 -2.09 -4.30
N LEU A 74 8.36 -2.63 -3.71
CA LEU A 74 8.26 -2.85 -2.27
C LEU A 74 9.35 -3.82 -1.82
N SER A 75 9.44 -4.99 -2.47
CA SER A 75 10.44 -6.02 -2.17
C SER A 75 11.88 -5.51 -2.28
N PHE A 76 12.19 -4.73 -3.33
CA PHE A 76 13.52 -4.15 -3.51
C PHE A 76 13.87 -3.15 -2.41
N ASN A 77 12.95 -2.24 -2.09
CA ASN A 77 13.19 -1.18 -1.12
C ASN A 77 13.20 -1.70 0.32
N MET A 78 12.41 -2.73 0.61
CA MET A 78 12.35 -3.39 1.91
C MET A 78 13.67 -4.06 2.30
N ARG A 79 14.41 -4.65 1.36
CA ARG A 79 15.64 -5.40 1.68
C ARG A 79 16.65 -4.56 2.46
N GLY A 80 16.99 -3.39 1.95
CA GLY A 80 17.99 -2.52 2.59
C GLY A 80 17.51 -1.95 3.92
N VAL A 81 16.21 -1.67 4.05
CA VAL A 81 15.63 -1.18 5.32
C VAL A 81 15.57 -2.29 6.36
N THR A 82 15.22 -3.51 5.93
CA THR A 82 15.18 -4.70 6.77
C THR A 82 16.55 -5.03 7.32
N GLU A 83 17.57 -5.07 6.46
CA GLU A 83 18.96 -5.32 6.88
C GLU A 83 19.42 -4.27 7.90
N ASP A 84 19.26 -2.99 7.57
CA ASP A 84 19.68 -1.88 8.44
C ASP A 84 18.99 -1.89 9.81
N LEU A 85 17.66 -2.01 9.85
CA LEU A 85 16.91 -2.02 11.10
C LEU A 85 17.15 -3.28 11.94
N THR A 86 17.25 -4.44 11.29
CA THR A 86 17.49 -5.72 11.99
C THR A 86 18.89 -5.75 12.60
N ASP A 87 19.91 -5.33 11.86
CA ASP A 87 21.28 -5.29 12.37
C ASP A 87 21.44 -4.24 13.47
N THR A 88 20.81 -3.07 13.30
CA THR A 88 20.78 -2.03 14.33
C THR A 88 20.11 -2.56 15.60
N ALA A 89 18.92 -3.17 15.50
CA ALA A 89 18.20 -3.72 16.65
C ALA A 89 19.03 -4.79 17.39
N LYS A 90 19.65 -5.71 16.65
CA LYS A 90 20.56 -6.73 17.21
C LYS A 90 21.75 -6.11 17.93
N SER A 91 22.37 -5.08 17.34
CA SER A 91 23.49 -4.37 17.96
C SER A 91 23.12 -3.67 19.28
N LEU A 92 21.84 -3.29 19.42
CA LEU A 92 21.26 -2.68 20.61
C LEU A 92 20.72 -3.70 21.64
N GLY A 93 20.86 -5.00 21.36
CA GLY A 93 20.41 -6.08 22.23
C GLY A 93 18.89 -6.30 22.22
N LEU A 94 18.17 -5.80 21.22
CA LEU A 94 16.74 -6.04 21.03
C LEU A 94 16.57 -7.46 20.48
N THR A 95 16.16 -8.38 21.35
CA THR A 95 15.98 -9.83 21.06
C THR A 95 14.51 -10.25 21.14
N PHE A 96 13.62 -9.26 21.02
CA PHE A 96 12.18 -9.39 21.14
C PHE A 96 11.53 -8.51 20.08
N ASP A 97 10.23 -8.71 19.84
CA ASP A 97 9.50 -7.99 18.81
C ASP A 97 9.37 -6.50 19.15
N VAL A 98 9.70 -5.68 18.16
CA VAL A 98 9.63 -4.22 18.21
C VAL A 98 8.61 -3.75 17.18
N LYS A 99 7.75 -2.82 17.58
CA LYS A 99 6.77 -2.20 16.70
C LYS A 99 7.21 -0.77 16.38
N LEU A 100 7.12 -0.39 15.11
CA LEU A 100 7.24 0.99 14.68
C LEU A 100 5.84 1.47 14.30
N THR A 101 5.35 2.53 14.94
CA THR A 101 4.03 3.14 14.67
C THR A 101 4.19 4.57 14.20
N GLN A 102 3.31 5.03 13.31
CA GLN A 102 3.31 6.43 12.90
C GLN A 102 2.57 7.28 13.96
N GLU A 103 3.27 8.23 14.57
CA GLU A 103 2.71 9.17 15.56
C GLU A 103 3.18 10.59 15.23
N GLU A 104 2.23 11.53 15.11
CA GLU A 104 2.52 12.95 14.81
C GLU A 104 3.42 13.17 13.57
N GLY A 105 3.39 12.24 12.61
CA GLY A 105 4.20 12.30 11.38
C GLY A 105 5.63 11.77 11.52
N ALA A 106 5.93 11.00 12.57
CA ALA A 106 7.20 10.31 12.75
C ALA A 106 6.98 8.83 13.16
N TRP A 107 7.92 7.97 12.77
CA TRP A 107 7.95 6.58 13.22
C TRP A 107 8.48 6.50 14.66
N VAL A 108 7.66 5.95 15.54
CA VAL A 108 7.92 5.76 16.97
C VAL A 108 8.10 4.29 17.29
N VAL A 109 9.14 3.99 18.06
CA VAL A 109 9.56 2.64 18.46
C VAL A 109 8.91 2.28 19.79
N SER A 110 8.23 1.14 19.82
CA SER A 110 7.63 0.57 21.03
C SER A 110 7.80 -0.95 21.07
N SER A 111 7.56 -1.55 22.23
CA SER A 111 7.43 -3.00 22.36
C SER A 111 6.47 -3.31 23.50
N GLU A 112 5.66 -4.35 23.32
CA GLU A 112 4.79 -4.89 24.36
C GLU A 112 5.55 -5.84 25.31
N HIS A 113 6.69 -6.38 24.87
CA HIS A 113 7.43 -7.40 25.60
C HIS A 113 8.35 -6.81 26.68
N ASP A 114 9.11 -5.77 26.33
CA ASP A 114 10.00 -5.07 27.27
C ASP A 114 10.02 -3.55 26.98
N PRO A 115 9.01 -2.80 27.43
CA PRO A 115 8.86 -1.38 27.14
C PRO A 115 9.99 -0.49 27.71
N GLU A 116 10.70 -0.96 28.75
CA GLU A 116 11.74 -0.19 29.45
C GLU A 116 13.15 -0.49 28.94
N HIS A 117 13.29 -1.37 27.93
CA HIS A 117 14.58 -1.74 27.40
C HIS A 117 15.32 -0.53 26.80
N LYS A 118 16.55 -0.27 27.26
CA LYS A 118 17.36 0.89 26.82
C LYS A 118 17.61 0.91 25.31
N GLY A 119 17.65 -0.27 24.68
CA GLY A 119 17.78 -0.42 23.23
C GLY A 119 16.64 0.22 22.45
N LEU A 120 15.42 0.31 23.00
CA LEU A 120 14.28 0.95 22.32
C LEU A 120 14.50 2.45 22.16
N ALA A 121 14.93 3.12 23.24
CA ALA A 121 15.27 4.55 23.19
C ALA A 121 16.45 4.84 22.25
N GLN A 122 17.42 3.92 22.17
CA GLN A 122 18.55 4.03 21.25
C GLN A 122 18.12 3.83 19.79
N LEU A 123 17.20 2.90 19.53
CA LEU A 123 16.63 2.68 18.20
C LEU A 123 15.76 3.86 17.76
N GLN A 124 14.96 4.44 18.68
CA GLN A 124 14.24 5.69 18.43
C GLN A 124 15.21 6.81 18.03
N GLN A 125 16.28 7.01 18.81
CA GLN A 125 17.28 8.03 18.51
C GLN A 125 17.98 7.78 17.16
N TYR A 126 18.18 6.53 16.77
CA TYR A 126 18.69 6.17 15.45
C TYR A 126 17.73 6.61 14.35
N LEU A 127 16.43 6.30 14.46
CA LEU A 127 15.41 6.74 13.51
C LEU A 127 15.32 8.26 13.43
N ASP A 128 15.29 8.96 14.57
CA ASP A 128 15.18 10.43 14.64
C ASP A 128 16.36 11.13 13.96
N ARG A 129 17.56 10.54 14.03
CA ARG A 129 18.78 11.07 13.39
C ARG A 129 18.84 10.77 11.89
N ASN A 130 17.97 9.90 11.39
CA ASN A 130 17.96 9.42 10.02
C ASN A 130 16.65 9.81 9.31
N PRO A 131 16.47 11.09 8.95
CA PRO A 131 15.25 11.55 8.27
C PRO A 131 15.02 10.85 6.91
N ARG A 132 16.09 10.37 6.26
CA ARG A 132 15.97 9.57 5.04
C ARG A 132 15.34 8.21 5.28
N LEU A 133 15.61 7.60 6.45
CA LEU A 133 15.03 6.32 6.83
C LEU A 133 13.55 6.50 7.23
N GLN A 134 13.23 7.57 7.96
CA GLN A 134 11.85 7.99 8.25
C GLN A 134 11.03 8.12 6.95
N SER A 135 11.51 8.93 6.01
CA SER A 135 10.86 9.10 4.69
C SER A 135 10.74 7.78 3.93
N LYS A 136 11.74 6.90 3.99
CA LYS A 136 11.70 5.62 3.30
C LYS A 136 10.69 4.66 3.93
N LEU A 137 10.49 4.70 5.24
CA LEU A 137 9.43 3.96 5.92
C LEU A 137 8.04 4.47 5.51
N ASP A 138 7.86 5.80 5.40
CA ASP A 138 6.62 6.39 4.87
C ASP A 138 6.31 5.92 3.43
N ASP A 139 7.33 5.93 2.57
CA ASP A 139 7.24 5.46 1.20
C ASP A 139 6.88 3.97 1.12
N LEU A 140 7.49 3.15 1.96
CA LEU A 140 7.23 1.71 2.04
C LEU A 140 5.82 1.40 2.55
N ASN A 141 5.36 2.12 3.57
CA ASN A 141 3.99 1.98 4.09
C ASN A 141 2.97 2.34 3.00
N SER A 142 3.17 3.49 2.34
CA SER A 142 2.33 3.94 1.23
C SER A 142 2.31 2.94 0.07
N LEU A 143 3.48 2.44 -0.34
CA LEU A 143 3.57 1.45 -1.42
C LEU A 143 2.84 0.15 -1.06
N SER A 144 2.92 -0.29 0.20
CA SER A 144 2.19 -1.46 0.69
C SER A 144 0.69 -1.22 0.61
N GLU A 145 0.19 -0.10 1.14
CA GLU A 145 -1.24 0.27 1.05
C GLU A 145 -1.75 0.30 -0.39
N PHE A 146 -1.00 0.91 -1.31
CA PHE A 146 -1.40 0.94 -2.73
C PHE A 146 -1.43 -0.45 -3.36
N TYR A 147 -0.47 -1.30 -3.02
CA TYR A 147 -0.46 -2.68 -3.49
C TYR A 147 -1.68 -3.44 -2.97
N GLU A 148 -1.98 -3.35 -1.68
CA GLU A 148 -3.11 -4.04 -1.04
C GLU A 148 -4.47 -3.51 -1.51
N LEU A 149 -4.58 -2.21 -1.77
CA LEU A 149 -5.75 -1.62 -2.42
C LEU A 149 -5.94 -2.16 -3.83
N GLY A 150 -4.87 -2.22 -4.63
CA GLY A 150 -4.95 -2.77 -5.97
C GLY A 150 -5.33 -4.25 -5.97
N GLN A 151 -4.82 -5.04 -5.01
CA GLN A 151 -5.29 -6.43 -4.80
C GLN A 151 -6.78 -6.47 -4.43
N SER A 152 -7.22 -5.61 -3.52
CA SER A 152 -8.63 -5.51 -3.14
C SER A 152 -9.53 -5.17 -4.34
N GLN A 153 -9.05 -4.36 -5.29
CA GLN A 153 -9.76 -4.09 -6.54
C GLN A 153 -9.84 -5.31 -7.47
N GLU A 154 -8.77 -6.11 -7.58
CA GLU A 154 -8.83 -7.37 -8.33
C GLU A 154 -9.79 -8.38 -7.68
N TYR A 155 -9.81 -8.46 -6.35
CA TYR A 155 -10.79 -9.27 -5.61
C TYR A 155 -12.23 -8.77 -5.78
N ALA A 156 -12.45 -7.46 -5.82
CA ALA A 156 -13.77 -6.89 -6.09
C ALA A 156 -14.30 -7.31 -7.47
N LYS A 157 -13.44 -7.40 -8.50
CA LYS A 157 -13.83 -7.95 -9.81
C LYS A 157 -14.24 -9.41 -9.72
N GLN A 158 -13.54 -10.23 -8.92
CA GLN A 158 -13.92 -11.62 -8.70
C GLN A 158 -15.29 -11.73 -8.01
N LEU A 159 -15.61 -10.86 -7.05
CA LEU A 159 -16.94 -10.80 -6.45
C LEU A 159 -18.01 -10.44 -7.48
N GLN A 160 -17.74 -9.46 -8.36
CA GLN A 160 -18.64 -9.10 -9.45
C GLN A 160 -18.85 -10.26 -10.44
N GLU A 161 -17.79 -10.99 -10.79
CA GLU A 161 -17.86 -12.19 -11.64
C GLU A 161 -18.66 -13.32 -10.99
N ALA A 162 -18.70 -13.37 -9.65
CA ALA A 162 -19.51 -14.28 -8.86
C ALA A 162 -20.96 -13.80 -8.63
N ASP A 163 -21.41 -12.76 -9.35
CA ASP A 163 -22.76 -12.18 -9.27
C ASP A 163 -23.12 -11.63 -7.86
N VAL A 164 -22.10 -11.21 -7.10
CA VAL A 164 -22.30 -10.50 -5.83
C VAL A 164 -22.93 -9.13 -6.10
N HIS A 165 -23.88 -8.75 -5.24
CA HIS A 165 -24.58 -7.47 -5.38
C HIS A 165 -23.62 -6.28 -5.29
N GLU A 166 -23.85 -5.26 -6.11
CA GLU A 166 -22.97 -4.09 -6.22
C GLU A 166 -22.73 -3.40 -4.86
N ASP A 167 -23.78 -3.26 -4.04
CA ASP A 167 -23.69 -2.68 -2.70
C ASP A 167 -22.71 -3.46 -1.79
N ASP A 168 -22.64 -4.79 -1.91
CA ASP A 168 -21.73 -5.63 -1.13
C ASP A 168 -20.27 -5.48 -1.62
N VAL A 169 -20.07 -5.35 -2.93
CA VAL A 169 -18.76 -5.06 -3.53
C VAL A 169 -18.24 -3.68 -3.11
N VAL A 170 -19.11 -2.66 -3.10
CA VAL A 170 -18.78 -1.30 -2.64
C VAL A 170 -18.46 -1.31 -1.14
N THR A 171 -19.24 -2.05 -0.34
CA THR A 171 -19.01 -2.21 1.09
C THR A 171 -17.64 -2.85 1.35
N TYR A 172 -17.31 -3.94 0.65
CA TYR A 172 -16.01 -4.58 0.72
C TYR A 172 -14.87 -3.59 0.40
N LEU A 173 -14.92 -2.91 -0.74
CA LEU A 173 -13.87 -1.96 -1.13
C LEU A 173 -13.68 -0.82 -0.12
N THR A 174 -14.79 -0.32 0.45
CA THR A 174 -14.76 0.75 1.46
C THR A 174 -14.12 0.26 2.75
N GLN A 175 -14.55 -0.90 3.25
CA GLN A 175 -14.01 -1.50 4.48
C GLN A 175 -12.54 -1.88 4.33
N SER A 176 -12.17 -2.49 3.20
CA SER A 176 -10.78 -2.85 2.90
C SER A 176 -9.88 -1.62 2.90
N ARG A 177 -10.30 -0.53 2.24
CA ARG A 177 -9.53 0.72 2.27
C ARG A 177 -9.38 1.25 3.70
N ASP A 178 -10.48 1.40 4.43
CA ASP A 178 -10.43 2.00 5.76
C ASP A 178 -9.58 1.16 6.73
N TYR A 179 -9.64 -0.17 6.61
CA TYR A 179 -8.80 -1.07 7.39
C TYR A 179 -7.32 -0.98 6.99
N LEU A 180 -6.99 -1.09 5.71
CA LEU A 180 -5.59 -1.07 5.23
C LEU A 180 -4.87 0.23 5.62
N PHE A 181 -5.57 1.37 5.56
CA PHE A 181 -5.05 2.69 5.95
C PHE A 181 -5.00 2.90 7.46
N SER A 182 -5.56 1.99 8.25
CA SER A 182 -5.41 2.00 9.70
C SER A 182 -4.16 1.25 10.18
N LEU A 183 -3.51 0.50 9.27
CA LEU A 183 -2.37 -0.36 9.57
C LEU A 183 -1.03 0.36 9.35
N ASP A 184 -0.86 1.51 9.97
CA ASP A 184 0.35 2.35 9.90
C ASP A 184 1.43 1.85 10.87
N SER A 185 1.88 0.60 10.66
CA SER A 185 2.93 0.03 11.49
C SER A 185 3.84 -0.96 10.77
N PHE A 186 5.06 -1.07 11.30
CA PHE A 186 5.99 -2.13 10.97
C PHE A 186 6.25 -2.99 12.21
N TYR A 187 6.51 -4.27 11.98
CA TYR A 187 6.96 -5.19 13.01
C TYR A 187 8.38 -5.64 12.68
N LEU A 188 9.28 -5.42 13.63
CA LEU A 188 10.67 -5.81 13.55
C LEU A 188 10.91 -6.97 14.52
N SER A 189 11.38 -8.09 13.99
CA SER A 189 11.69 -9.31 14.74
C SER A 189 13.03 -9.89 14.28
N ASP A 190 13.45 -11.01 14.88
CA ASP A 190 14.62 -11.75 14.41
C ASP A 190 14.50 -12.25 12.96
N ALA A 191 13.27 -12.45 12.48
CA ALA A 191 12.97 -12.85 11.11
C ALA A 191 13.08 -11.69 10.10
N GLY A 192 13.21 -10.45 10.59
CA GLY A 192 13.30 -9.25 9.79
C GLY A 192 12.13 -8.29 10.03
N LEU A 193 11.94 -7.39 9.06
CA LEU A 193 10.93 -6.35 9.08
C LEU A 193 9.73 -6.77 8.23
N SER A 194 8.53 -6.65 8.78
CA SER A 194 7.26 -6.76 8.06
C SER A 194 6.46 -5.48 8.16
N ILE A 195 5.59 -5.25 7.18
CA ILE A 195 4.65 -4.13 7.13
C ILE A 195 3.29 -4.66 7.55
N ALA A 196 2.59 -3.98 8.46
CA ALA A 196 1.33 -4.46 9.02
C ALA A 196 0.22 -4.65 7.97
N SER A 197 0.17 -3.78 6.95
CA SER A 197 -0.83 -3.89 5.87
C SER A 197 -0.58 -5.06 4.91
N ARG A 198 0.64 -5.60 4.88
CA ARG A 198 1.07 -6.53 3.83
C ARG A 198 0.38 -7.88 3.94
N GLY A 199 -0.32 -8.29 2.88
CA GLY A 199 -1.08 -9.54 2.79
C GLY A 199 -2.52 -9.45 3.31
N GLU A 200 -2.91 -8.33 3.90
CA GLU A 200 -4.22 -8.21 4.57
C GLU A 200 -5.40 -8.20 3.60
N SER A 201 -5.20 -7.81 2.33
CA SER A 201 -6.27 -7.85 1.33
C SER A 201 -6.80 -9.26 1.05
N ASP A 202 -5.95 -10.29 1.15
CA ASP A 202 -6.35 -11.69 0.98
C ASP A 202 -7.25 -12.15 2.14
N GLY A 203 -6.87 -11.82 3.37
CA GLY A 203 -7.67 -12.12 4.56
C GLY A 203 -9.04 -11.44 4.53
N LEU A 204 -9.11 -10.19 4.11
CA LEU A 204 -10.36 -9.44 3.92
C LEU A 204 -11.25 -10.09 2.86
N PHE A 205 -10.66 -10.52 1.73
CA PHE A 205 -11.39 -11.18 0.66
C PHE A 205 -11.99 -12.52 1.11
N GLU A 206 -11.21 -13.35 1.79
CA GLU A 206 -11.70 -14.63 2.32
C GLU A 206 -12.79 -14.44 3.38
N GLN A 207 -12.68 -13.39 4.21
CA GLN A 207 -13.73 -13.04 5.17
C GLN A 207 -15.04 -12.66 4.46
N VAL A 208 -14.97 -11.87 3.39
CA VAL A 208 -16.15 -11.52 2.59
C VAL A 208 -16.74 -12.73 1.90
N LYS A 209 -15.92 -13.58 1.27
CA LYS A 209 -16.41 -14.83 0.66
C LYS A 209 -17.15 -15.69 1.66
N LYS A 210 -16.59 -15.89 2.85
CA LYS A 210 -17.26 -16.64 3.92
C LYS A 210 -18.58 -16.00 4.36
N THR A 211 -18.62 -14.68 4.47
CA THR A 211 -19.83 -13.93 4.88
C THR A 211 -20.94 -14.04 3.84
N LEU A 212 -20.57 -14.05 2.56
CA LEU A 212 -21.49 -14.16 1.43
C LEU A 212 -21.81 -15.61 1.02
N GLY A 213 -21.21 -16.61 1.68
CA GLY A 213 -21.43 -18.02 1.35
C GLY A 213 -20.76 -18.47 0.04
N LEU A 214 -19.67 -17.82 -0.35
CA LEU A 214 -18.90 -18.07 -1.57
C LEU A 214 -17.65 -18.94 -1.32
N SER A 215 -17.36 -19.31 -0.07
CA SER A 215 -16.27 -20.26 0.23
C SER A 215 -16.66 -21.66 -0.23
N GLU A 216 -15.85 -22.29 -1.07
CA GLU A 216 -15.96 -23.72 -1.36
C GLU A 216 -15.84 -24.49 -0.04
N GLU A 217 -16.83 -25.32 0.29
CA GLU A 217 -16.67 -26.35 1.33
C GLU A 217 -15.55 -27.28 0.84
N GLU A 218 -14.41 -27.28 1.53
CA GLU A 218 -13.44 -28.37 1.39
C GLU A 218 -14.12 -29.66 1.89
N ASP A 219 -14.66 -30.44 0.95
CA ASP A 219 -15.09 -31.84 1.14
C ASP A 219 -13.87 -32.79 1.26
#